data_AF-A0A5C8ZPU0-F1
#
_entry.id   AF-A0A5C8ZPU0-F1
#
_cell.length_a   1.000
_cell.length_b   1.000
_cell.length_c   1.000
_cell.angle_alpha   90.00
_cell.angle_beta   90.00
_cell.angle_gamma   90.00
#
_symmetry.space_group_name_H-M   'P 1'
#
loop_
_entity.id
_entity.type
_entity.pdbx_description
1 polymer ?
#
loop_
_entity_poly.entity_id
_entity_poly.type
_entity_poly.pdbx_seq_one_letter_code
_entity_poly.pdbx_strand_id
1 'polypeptide(L)'
;MTSLSHSGISNPTIRMLSVLSLVTVASPRKMGLTELSDRLGMPKATCSLVVSQLWSAGYLDRDAGSRQYGIGPRAAFMPALGLVENERDTKLHDGLTRLGKRIGMPLSLIQQSTRSAVVVSTYDPCSELAKLGRRRPLVAPFGASLFAFASDE
;
A
#
# COMPACT_ATOMS: atom_id res chain seq x y z
N MET A 1 1.69 -14.53 -9.21
CA MET A 1 0.96 -15.26 -8.14
C MET A 1 2.01 -15.89 -7.25
N THR A 2 2.32 -15.31 -6.10
CA THR A 2 3.28 -15.89 -5.15
C THR A 2 2.50 -16.32 -3.92
N SER A 3 2.30 -17.64 -3.84
CA SER A 3 1.58 -18.35 -2.80
C SER A 3 2.23 -18.10 -1.44
N LEU A 4 1.44 -17.56 -0.49
CA LEU A 4 1.72 -17.60 0.94
C LEU A 4 1.01 -18.85 1.50
N SER A 5 1.72 -19.94 1.69
CA SER A 5 1.24 -21.12 2.42
C SER A 5 2.18 -21.42 3.58
N HIS A 6 1.77 -21.71 4.81
CA HIS A 6 0.48 -21.55 5.51
C HIS A 6 0.80 -21.78 7.00
N SER A 7 0.76 -20.73 7.83
CA SER A 7 0.53 -20.84 9.30
C SER A 7 0.12 -19.50 9.95
N GLY A 8 -0.16 -18.45 9.15
CA GLY A 8 -0.41 -17.09 9.64
C GLY A 8 -1.88 -16.70 9.78
N ILE A 9 -2.84 -17.58 9.45
CA ILE A 9 -4.26 -17.20 9.44
C ILE A 9 -4.83 -17.14 10.86
N SER A 10 -4.17 -17.65 11.90
CA SER A 10 -4.69 -17.57 13.28
C SER A 10 -4.36 -16.26 14.01
N ASN A 11 -3.43 -15.44 13.52
CA ASN A 11 -3.02 -14.21 14.19
C ASN A 11 -4.02 -13.06 13.89
N PRO A 12 -4.75 -12.53 14.89
CA PRO A 12 -5.74 -11.47 14.69
C PRO A 12 -5.14 -10.19 14.07
N THR A 13 -3.93 -9.83 14.48
CA THR A 13 -3.21 -8.66 13.98
C THR A 13 -2.86 -8.81 12.50
N ILE A 14 -2.41 -9.99 12.07
CA ILE A 14 -2.11 -10.25 10.66
C ILE A 14 -3.38 -10.15 9.81
N ARG A 15 -4.53 -10.60 10.31
CA ARG A 15 -5.81 -10.47 9.60
C ARG A 15 -6.19 -9.00 9.40
N MET A 16 -6.06 -8.18 10.44
CA MET A 16 -6.31 -6.74 10.35
C MET A 16 -5.42 -6.07 9.30
N LEU A 17 -4.11 -6.31 9.35
CA LEU A 17 -3.16 -5.76 8.40
C LEU A 17 -3.43 -6.23 6.97
N SER A 18 -3.90 -7.46 6.80
CA SER A 18 -4.24 -8.03 5.49
C SER A 18 -5.48 -7.36 4.88
N VAL A 19 -6.52 -7.10 5.68
CA VAL A 19 -7.70 -6.34 5.23
C VAL A 19 -7.29 -4.92 4.84
N LEU A 20 -6.54 -4.22 5.71
CA LEU A 20 -6.08 -2.85 5.44
C LEU A 20 -5.24 -2.79 4.16
N SER A 21 -4.26 -3.69 4.01
CA SER A 21 -3.42 -3.77 2.82
C SER A 21 -4.22 -4.01 1.54
N LEU A 22 -5.23 -4.89 1.59
CA LEU A 22 -6.06 -5.18 0.42
C LEU A 22 -6.89 -3.95 0.00
N VAL A 23 -7.51 -3.27 0.97
CA VAL A 23 -8.29 -2.04 0.74
C VAL A 23 -7.39 -0.92 0.19
N THR A 24 -6.18 -0.75 0.71
CA THR A 24 -5.23 0.26 0.23
C THR A 24 -4.85 0.04 -1.23
N VAL A 25 -4.57 -1.22 -1.62
CA VAL A 25 -4.20 -1.55 -3.02
C VAL A 25 -5.35 -1.35 -4.00
N ALA A 26 -6.58 -1.58 -3.54
CA ALA A 26 -7.79 -1.41 -4.35
C ALA A 26 -8.23 0.06 -4.48
N SER A 27 -7.82 0.93 -3.57
CA SER A 27 -8.16 2.37 -3.59
C SER A 27 -7.89 3.01 -4.96
N PRO A 28 -8.81 3.86 -5.48
CA PRO A 28 -9.99 4.42 -4.82
C PRO A 28 -11.23 3.50 -4.82
N ARG A 29 -11.16 2.28 -5.37
CA ARG A 29 -12.30 1.35 -5.40
C ARG A 29 -12.60 0.83 -3.99
N LYS A 30 -13.86 0.93 -3.58
CA LYS A 30 -14.39 0.32 -2.35
C LYS A 30 -14.73 -1.16 -2.59
N MET A 31 -14.67 -1.98 -1.55
CA MET A 31 -14.92 -3.43 -1.64
C MET A 31 -16.00 -3.89 -0.67
N GLY A 32 -16.87 -4.80 -1.14
CA GLY A 32 -17.90 -5.42 -0.29
C GLY A 32 -17.32 -6.47 0.66
N LEU A 33 -18.07 -6.81 1.71
CA LEU A 33 -17.65 -7.81 2.70
C LEU A 33 -17.39 -9.19 2.08
N THR A 34 -18.27 -9.65 1.18
CA THR A 34 -18.11 -10.94 0.49
C THR A 34 -16.83 -10.96 -0.35
N GLU A 35 -16.58 -9.91 -1.13
CA GLU A 35 -15.35 -9.81 -1.93
C GLU A 35 -14.09 -9.81 -1.06
N LEU A 36 -14.10 -9.12 0.08
CA LEU A 36 -12.99 -9.14 1.04
C LEU A 36 -12.76 -10.55 1.60
N SER A 37 -13.84 -11.23 2.00
CA SER A 37 -13.79 -12.60 2.52
C SER A 37 -13.15 -13.56 1.51
N ASP A 38 -13.60 -13.50 0.26
CA ASP A 38 -13.18 -14.41 -0.81
C ASP A 38 -11.72 -14.17 -1.20
N ARG A 39 -11.32 -12.90 -1.38
CA ARG A 39 -9.94 -12.54 -1.75
C ARG A 39 -8.92 -12.88 -0.67
N LEU A 40 -9.33 -12.83 0.60
CA LEU A 40 -8.45 -13.11 1.74
C LEU A 40 -8.52 -14.57 2.21
N GLY A 41 -9.42 -15.39 1.66
CA GLY A 41 -9.64 -16.76 2.09
C GLY A 41 -10.10 -16.87 3.55
N MET A 42 -10.79 -15.84 4.07
CA MET A 42 -11.25 -15.78 5.46
C MET A 42 -12.73 -16.18 5.55
N PRO A 43 -13.18 -16.82 6.64
CA PRO A 43 -14.61 -17.01 6.90
C PRO A 43 -15.34 -15.66 7.01
N LYS A 44 -16.57 -15.56 6.49
CA LYS A 44 -17.36 -14.32 6.50
C LYS A 44 -17.56 -13.75 7.91
N ALA A 45 -17.78 -14.60 8.90
CA ALA A 45 -17.91 -14.17 10.30
C ALA A 45 -16.64 -13.47 10.80
N THR A 46 -15.46 -14.07 10.53
CA THR A 46 -14.16 -13.50 10.88
C THR A 46 -13.89 -12.20 10.13
N CYS A 47 -14.14 -12.16 8.82
CA CYS A 47 -13.97 -10.97 7.99
C CYS A 47 -14.84 -9.81 8.51
N SER A 48 -16.10 -10.10 8.87
CA SER A 48 -17.02 -9.11 9.44
C SER A 48 -16.50 -8.50 10.74
N LEU A 49 -15.98 -9.33 11.66
CA LEU A 49 -15.39 -8.86 12.92
C LEU A 49 -14.18 -7.95 12.69
N VAL A 50 -13.25 -8.37 11.83
CA VAL A 50 -12.04 -7.59 11.52
C VAL A 50 -12.39 -6.25 10.87
N VAL A 51 -13.28 -6.26 9.87
CA VAL A 51 -13.72 -5.06 9.17
C VAL A 51 -14.46 -4.12 10.12
N SER A 52 -15.32 -4.64 10.99
CA SER A 52 -16.03 -3.85 12.01
C SER A 52 -15.06 -3.16 12.96
N GLN A 53 -14.04 -3.87 13.45
CA GLN A 53 -13.01 -3.31 14.32
C GLN A 53 -12.17 -2.22 13.63
N LEU A 54 -11.78 -2.43 12.37
CA LEU A 54 -11.02 -1.43 11.61
C LEU A 54 -11.87 -0.19 11.28
N TRP A 55 -13.17 -0.39 10.99
CA TRP A 55 -14.11 0.71 10.76
C TRP A 55 -14.36 1.52 12.03
N SER A 56 -14.66 0.86 13.16
CA SER A 56 -14.86 1.55 14.44
C SER A 56 -13.61 2.28 14.92
N ALA A 57 -12.43 1.74 14.63
CA ALA A 57 -11.17 2.40 14.91
C ALA A 57 -10.85 3.57 13.97
N GLY A 58 -11.57 3.74 12.85
CA GLY A 58 -11.40 4.83 11.87
C GLY A 58 -10.38 4.56 10.76
N TYR A 59 -9.90 3.32 10.61
CA TYR A 59 -8.97 2.91 9.54
C TYR A 59 -9.69 2.54 8.24
N LEU A 60 -10.95 2.11 8.33
CA LEU A 60 -11.83 1.94 7.18
C LEU A 60 -12.96 2.96 7.24
N ASP A 61 -13.50 3.30 6.07
CA ASP A 61 -14.78 3.99 5.95
C ASP A 61 -15.78 3.08 5.24
N ARG A 62 -17.07 3.22 5.58
CA ARG A 62 -18.15 2.40 5.04
C ARG A 62 -19.12 3.28 4.28
N ASP A 63 -19.28 2.98 3.00
CA ASP A 63 -20.24 3.64 2.15
C ASP A 63 -21.68 3.31 2.57
N ALA A 64 -22.47 4.34 2.89
CA ALA A 64 -23.82 4.18 3.43
C ALA A 64 -24.79 3.51 2.44
N GLY A 65 -24.62 3.75 1.13
CA GLY A 65 -25.49 3.20 0.09
C GLY A 65 -25.11 1.78 -0.35
N SER A 66 -23.82 1.52 -0.55
CA SER A 66 -23.33 0.27 -1.15
C SER A 66 -22.84 -0.78 -0.13
N ARG A 67 -22.72 -0.41 1.16
CA ARG A 67 -22.11 -1.23 2.22
C ARG A 67 -20.69 -1.71 1.87
N GLN A 68 -19.99 -0.95 1.03
CA GLN A 68 -18.61 -1.22 0.65
C GLN A 68 -17.65 -0.46 1.57
N TYR A 69 -16.46 -1.02 1.76
CA TYR A 69 -15.42 -0.49 2.62
C TYR A 69 -14.29 0.11 1.78
N GLY A 70 -13.83 1.28 2.19
CA GLY A 70 -12.69 2.00 1.63
C GLY A 70 -11.72 2.45 2.74
N ILE A 71 -10.69 3.21 2.35
CA ILE A 71 -9.73 3.78 3.30
C ILE A 71 -10.43 4.83 4.17
N GLY A 72 -10.32 4.67 5.49
CA GLY A 72 -10.83 5.61 6.48
C GLY A 72 -9.84 6.74 6.77
N PRO A 73 -10.30 7.81 7.45
CA PRO A 73 -9.53 9.03 7.66
C PRO A 73 -8.22 8.82 8.42
N ARG A 74 -8.18 7.90 9.41
CA ARG A 74 -6.93 7.64 10.15
C ARG A 74 -5.87 7.01 9.25
N ALA A 75 -6.27 6.04 8.42
CA ALA A 75 -5.37 5.42 7.45
C ALA A 75 -4.93 6.41 6.37
N ALA A 76 -5.82 7.31 5.92
CA ALA A 76 -5.51 8.32 4.93
C ALA A 76 -4.52 9.39 5.44
N PHE A 77 -4.56 9.72 6.73
CA PHE A 77 -3.72 10.78 7.31
C PHE A 77 -2.32 10.31 7.71
N MET A 78 -2.12 9.02 8.00
CA MET A 78 -0.82 8.47 8.43
C MET A 78 0.35 8.81 7.49
N PRO A 79 0.24 8.68 6.15
CA PRO A 79 1.32 9.06 5.24
C PRO A 79 1.68 10.54 5.33
N ALA A 80 0.68 11.42 5.52
CA ALA A 80 0.90 12.86 5.61
C ALA A 80 1.71 13.23 6.86
N LEU A 81 1.46 12.55 7.99
CA LEU A 81 2.26 12.74 9.20
C LEU A 81 3.72 12.33 9.01
N GLY A 82 3.98 11.18 8.39
CA GLY A 82 5.34 10.72 8.14
C GLY A 82 6.15 11.67 7.24
N LEU A 83 5.49 12.33 6.28
CA LEU A 83 6.15 13.35 5.44
C LEU A 83 6.55 14.59 6.25
N VAL A 84 5.69 15.06 7.16
CA VAL A 84 5.98 16.22 8.02
C VAL A 84 7.12 15.94 8.99
N GLU A 85 7.20 14.71 9.50
CA GLU A 85 8.26 14.31 10.43
C GLU A 85 9.62 14.14 9.73
N ASN A 86 9.65 13.93 8.41
CA ASN A 86 10.86 13.64 7.66
C ASN A 86 11.10 14.64 6.52
N GLU A 87 11.93 15.65 6.78
CA GLU A 87 12.31 16.66 5.78
C GLU A 87 12.90 16.05 4.50
N ARG A 88 13.59 14.92 4.60
CA ARG A 88 14.16 14.23 3.45
C ARG A 88 13.07 13.71 2.53
N ASP A 89 12.05 13.07 3.09
CA ASP A 89 10.95 12.48 2.31
C ASP A 89 10.11 13.58 1.64
N THR A 90 9.90 14.70 2.35
CA THR A 90 9.26 15.89 1.78
C THR A 90 10.05 16.44 0.59
N LYS A 91 11.37 16.68 0.75
CA LYS A 91 12.23 17.19 -0.33
C LYS A 91 12.29 16.23 -1.54
N LEU A 92 12.30 14.93 -1.29
CA LEU A 92 12.27 13.90 -2.33
C LEU A 92 10.94 13.91 -3.10
N HIS A 93 9.81 13.98 -2.39
CA HIS A 93 8.50 14.06 -3.01
C HIS A 93 8.35 15.32 -3.87
N ASP A 94 8.80 16.47 -3.38
CA ASP A 94 8.79 17.73 -4.13
C ASP A 94 9.70 17.67 -5.37
N GLY A 95 10.90 17.13 -5.21
CA GLY A 95 11.84 16.90 -6.31
C GLY A 95 11.25 16.01 -7.40
N LEU A 96 10.67 14.87 -7.01
CA LEU A 96 10.02 13.92 -7.91
C LEU A 96 8.86 14.58 -8.66
N THR A 97 8.01 15.32 -7.96
CA THR A 97 6.86 16.02 -8.55
C THR A 97 7.29 17.09 -9.54
N ARG A 98 8.31 17.90 -9.20
CA ARG A 98 8.85 18.92 -10.12
C ARG A 98 9.47 18.30 -11.37
N LEU A 99 10.26 17.23 -11.20
CA LEU A 99 10.88 16.53 -12.31
C LEU A 99 9.82 15.92 -13.23
N GLY A 100 8.84 15.24 -12.65
CA GLY A 100 7.73 14.61 -13.38
C GLY A 100 6.94 15.61 -14.23
N LYS A 101 6.60 16.78 -13.65
CA LYS A 101 5.95 17.88 -14.39
C LYS A 101 6.78 18.36 -15.58
N ARG A 102 8.09 18.44 -15.43
CA ARG A 102 9.00 18.93 -16.47
C ARG A 102 9.17 17.95 -17.62
N ILE A 103 9.23 16.65 -17.34
CA ILE A 103 9.47 15.62 -18.37
C ILE A 103 8.18 15.04 -18.96
N GLY A 104 7.04 15.20 -18.28
CA GLY A 104 5.75 14.69 -18.75
C GLY A 104 5.61 13.16 -18.69
N MET A 105 6.42 12.47 -17.90
CA MET A 105 6.43 11.01 -17.77
C MET A 105 6.13 10.59 -16.32
N PRO A 106 5.50 9.41 -16.11
CA PRO A 106 5.33 8.84 -14.77
C PRO A 106 6.68 8.57 -14.12
N LEU A 107 6.80 8.95 -12.84
CA LEU A 107 8.01 8.69 -12.06
C LEU A 107 7.65 7.98 -10.76
N SER A 108 8.58 7.14 -10.30
CA SER A 108 8.46 6.46 -9.01
C SER A 108 9.78 6.54 -8.26
N LEU A 109 9.68 6.75 -6.96
CA LEU A 109 10.78 6.57 -6.03
C LEU A 109 10.62 5.18 -5.41
N ILE A 110 11.67 4.38 -5.53
CA ILE A 110 11.70 3.02 -5.04
C ILE A 110 12.70 2.97 -3.89
N GLN A 111 12.26 2.42 -2.76
CA GLN A 111 13.11 2.19 -1.59
C GLN A 111 13.30 0.69 -1.39
N GLN A 112 14.54 0.27 -1.10
CA GLN A 112 14.83 -1.11 -0.76
C GLN A 112 14.21 -1.46 0.60
N SER A 113 13.47 -2.57 0.63
CA SER A 113 13.06 -3.28 1.82
C SER A 113 13.73 -4.66 1.83
N THR A 114 13.72 -5.36 2.97
CA THR A 114 14.52 -6.57 3.25
C THR A 114 14.52 -7.62 2.12
N ARG A 115 13.42 -7.77 1.37
CA ARG A 115 13.29 -8.78 0.29
C ARG A 115 12.76 -8.23 -1.03
N SER A 116 12.50 -6.94 -1.12
CA SER A 116 11.90 -6.32 -2.29
C SER A 116 12.10 -4.83 -2.27
N ALA A 117 12.11 -4.18 -3.42
CA ALA A 117 12.04 -2.73 -3.46
C ALA A 117 10.56 -2.30 -3.50
N VAL A 118 10.18 -1.23 -2.80
CA VAL A 118 8.79 -0.75 -2.72
C VAL A 118 8.71 0.65 -3.28
N VAL A 119 7.68 0.93 -4.08
CA VAL A 119 7.39 2.29 -4.52
C VAL A 119 6.85 3.10 -3.34
N VAL A 120 7.61 4.07 -2.87
CA VAL A 120 7.28 4.89 -1.67
C VAL A 120 6.77 6.29 -2.03
N SER A 121 7.10 6.79 -3.22
CA SER A 121 6.61 8.06 -3.74
C SER A 121 6.40 7.97 -5.25
N THR A 122 5.46 8.71 -5.81
CA THR A 122 5.17 8.69 -7.24
C THR A 122 4.71 10.06 -7.75
N TYR A 123 5.07 10.33 -9.00
CA TYR A 123 4.43 11.32 -9.84
C TYR A 123 3.62 10.57 -10.92
N ASP A 124 2.34 10.93 -11.06
CA ASP A 124 1.29 10.20 -11.76
C ASP A 124 0.83 8.89 -11.06
N PRO A 125 0.00 9.00 -10.00
CA PRO A 125 -0.47 7.86 -9.22
C PRO A 125 -1.41 6.92 -9.99
N CYS A 126 -1.91 7.33 -11.15
CA CYS A 126 -2.74 6.50 -12.02
C CYS A 126 -1.93 5.52 -12.86
N SER A 127 -0.62 5.71 -12.98
CA SER A 127 0.26 4.79 -13.69
C SER A 127 0.49 3.49 -12.89
N GLU A 128 0.15 2.34 -13.48
CA GLU A 128 0.45 1.02 -12.87
C GLU A 128 1.96 0.77 -12.67
N LEU A 129 2.81 1.43 -13.46
CA LEU A 129 4.26 1.37 -13.30
C LEU A 129 4.73 2.17 -12.07
N ALA A 130 4.00 3.21 -11.68
CA ALA A 130 4.40 4.11 -10.61
C ALA A 130 3.51 4.02 -9.34
N LYS A 131 2.55 3.10 -9.32
CA LYS A 131 1.60 2.94 -8.21
C LYS A 131 2.30 2.71 -6.85
N LEU A 132 1.93 3.53 -5.86
CA LEU A 132 2.42 3.45 -4.48
C LEU A 132 2.22 2.06 -3.87
N GLY A 133 3.17 1.65 -3.03
CA GLY A 133 3.15 0.37 -2.34
C GLY A 133 3.42 -0.85 -3.23
N ARG A 134 3.55 -0.68 -4.55
CA ARG A 134 3.94 -1.78 -5.44
C ARG A 134 5.35 -2.26 -5.09
N ARG A 135 5.49 -3.58 -4.96
CA ARG A 135 6.78 -4.26 -4.85
C ARG A 135 7.39 -4.46 -6.22
N ARG A 136 8.69 -4.21 -6.32
CA ARG A 136 9.54 -4.46 -7.48
C ARG A 136 10.58 -5.50 -7.13
N PRO A 137 10.85 -6.45 -8.05
CA PRO A 137 11.88 -7.44 -7.81
C PRO A 137 13.24 -6.74 -7.78
N LEU A 138 14.17 -7.29 -7.00
CA LEU A 138 15.55 -6.82 -6.93
C LEU A 138 16.36 -7.37 -8.12
N VAL A 139 15.82 -7.30 -9.34
CA VAL A 139 16.53 -7.66 -10.57
C VAL A 139 16.35 -6.55 -11.61
N ALA A 140 17.18 -6.54 -12.65
CA ALA A 140 17.12 -5.52 -13.69
C ALA A 140 15.72 -5.40 -14.34
N PRO A 141 15.28 -4.20 -14.73
CA PRO A 141 16.00 -2.92 -14.62
C PRO A 141 15.90 -2.26 -13.23
N PHE A 142 14.92 -2.63 -12.40
CA PHE A 142 14.62 -1.92 -11.15
C PHE A 142 15.62 -2.16 -10.02
N GLY A 143 16.16 -3.38 -9.92
CA GLY A 143 17.14 -3.73 -8.89
C GLY A 143 18.56 -3.30 -9.21
N ALA A 144 18.89 -3.10 -10.50
CA ALA A 144 20.26 -2.82 -10.93
C ALA A 144 20.81 -1.52 -10.33
N SER A 145 20.00 -0.46 -10.27
CA SER A 145 20.40 0.80 -9.64
C SER A 145 20.51 0.71 -8.12
N LEU A 146 19.72 -0.14 -7.45
CA LEU A 146 19.84 -0.34 -6.00
C LEU A 146 21.12 -1.08 -5.65
N PHE A 147 21.53 -2.07 -6.44
CA PHE A 147 22.78 -2.79 -6.23
C PHE A 147 24.02 -1.98 -6.62
N ALA A 148 23.94 -1.14 -7.66
CA ALA A 148 25.06 -0.30 -8.08
C ALA A 148 25.54 0.67 -6.99
N PHE A 149 24.67 0.99 -6.02
CA PHE A 149 24.97 1.87 -4.89
C PHE A 149 24.76 1.18 -3.54
N ALA A 150 24.63 -0.16 -3.51
CA ALA A 150 24.61 -0.89 -2.27
C ALA A 150 26.00 -0.83 -1.62
N SER A 151 26.05 -0.63 -0.30
CA SER A 151 27.30 -0.76 0.44
C SER A 151 27.67 -2.24 0.52
N ASP A 152 28.96 -2.56 0.38
CA ASP A 152 29.49 -3.91 0.65
C ASP A 152 29.44 -4.14 2.17
N GLU A 153 28.31 -4.64 2.67
CA GLU A 153 28.18 -5.24 4.01
C GLU A 153 27.84 -6.73 3.90
#